data_AF-A0A9D7BQH2-F1
#
_entry.id   AF-A0A9D7BQH2-F1
#
_cell.length_a   1.000
_cell.length_b   1.000
_cell.length_c   1.000
_cell.angle_alpha   90.00
_cell.angle_beta   90.00
_cell.angle_gamma   90.00
#
_symmetry.space_group_name_H-M   'P 1'
#
loop_
_entity.id
_entity.type
_entity.pdbx_description
1 polymer ?
#
loop_
_entity_poly.entity_id
_entity_poly.type
_entity_poly.pdbx_seq_one_letter_code
_entity_poly.pdbx_strand_id
1 'polypeptide(L)'
;MREQKIKELENSNKLLSLNSVIEGQETERLRIAKDLHDGLGGLLTTIKAHFSSIQKEIQQLENLNFYNKTNKLIDEACIEVRRIAHDMVPYSIKLNGLTGALEDLKEGIEARGLPCDLDIFNAENVQLSEQTSNMIYRTIQKSRPMQ
;
A
#
# COMPACT_ATOMS: atom_id res chain seq x y z
N MET A 1 -29.90 37.54 13.64
CA MET A 1 -30.28 36.43 12.72
C MET A 1 -29.53 36.46 11.39
N ARG A 2 -29.55 37.55 10.61
CA ARG A 2 -28.90 37.58 9.27
C ARG A 2 -27.38 37.41 9.29
N GLU A 3 -26.69 38.05 10.23
CA GLU A 3 -25.23 37.91 10.42
C GLU A 3 -24.82 36.51 10.89
N GLN A 4 -25.61 35.90 11.78
CA GLN A 4 -25.42 34.51 12.20
C GLN A 4 -25.53 33.55 11.01
N LYS A 5 -26.48 33.78 10.11
CA LYS A 5 -26.67 32.96 8.90
C LYS A 5 -25.53 33.12 7.90
N ILE A 6 -25.00 34.34 7.75
CA ILE A 6 -23.81 34.59 6.91
C ILE A 6 -22.60 33.84 7.47
N LYS A 7 -22.37 33.93 8.79
CA LYS A 7 -21.27 33.25 9.46
C LYS A 7 -21.37 31.71 9.40
N GLU A 8 -22.59 31.16 9.50
CA GLU A 8 -22.84 29.74 9.26
C GLU A 8 -22.48 29.31 7.83
N LEU A 9 -22.90 30.09 6.83
CA LEU A 9 -22.62 29.81 5.42
C LEU A 9 -21.13 29.90 5.10
N GLU A 10 -20.42 30.88 5.66
CA GLU A 10 -18.97 31.01 5.53
C GLU A 10 -18.23 29.82 6.13
N ASN A 11 -18.63 29.38 7.34
CA ASN A 11 -18.08 28.18 7.96
C ASN A 11 -18.37 26.92 7.13
N SER A 12 -19.59 26.78 6.61
CA SER A 12 -19.96 25.65 5.76
C SER A 12 -19.14 25.63 4.47
N ASN A 13 -18.93 26.77 3.81
CA ASN A 13 -18.09 26.87 2.62
C ASN A 13 -16.63 26.55 2.93
N LYS A 14 -16.12 26.98 4.08
CA LYS A 14 -14.76 26.67 4.52
C LYS A 14 -14.57 25.17 4.76
N LEU A 15 -15.55 24.51 5.40
CA LEU A 15 -15.53 23.06 5.58
C LEU A 15 -15.59 22.32 4.25
N LEU A 16 -16.45 22.74 3.32
CA LEU A 16 -16.53 22.15 1.97
C LEU A 16 -15.19 22.27 1.24
N SER A 17 -14.56 23.45 1.26
CA SER A 17 -13.26 23.67 0.63
C SER A 17 -12.16 22.79 1.24
N LEU A 18 -12.11 22.67 2.57
CA LEU A 18 -11.16 21.78 3.25
C LEU A 18 -11.39 20.31 2.86
N ASN A 19 -12.64 19.86 2.81
CA ASN A 19 -12.97 18.50 2.41
C ASN A 19 -12.54 18.23 0.96
N SER A 20 -12.79 19.17 0.03
CA SER A 20 -12.35 19.00 -1.37
C SER A 20 -10.84 18.94 -1.52
N VAL A 21 -10.07 19.68 -0.71
CA VAL A 21 -8.61 19.59 -0.70
C VAL A 21 -8.15 18.22 -0.18
N ILE A 22 -8.77 17.73 0.88
CA ILE A 22 -8.48 16.39 1.44
C ILE A 22 -8.80 15.30 0.42
N GLU A 23 -9.96 15.37 -0.24
CA GLU A 23 -10.35 14.43 -1.30
C GLU A 23 -9.40 14.46 -2.49
N GLY A 24 -8.96 15.66 -2.91
CA GLY A 24 -7.97 15.81 -3.97
C GLY A 24 -6.62 15.18 -3.61
N GLN A 25 -6.13 15.40 -2.39
CA GLN A 25 -4.90 14.77 -1.91
C GLN A 25 -5.03 13.25 -1.83
N GLU A 26 -6.16 12.74 -1.37
CA GLU A 26 -6.41 11.31 -1.31
C GLU A 26 -6.45 10.68 -2.71
N THR A 27 -7.09 11.37 -3.66
CA THR A 27 -7.13 10.95 -5.08
C THR A 27 -5.73 10.89 -5.69
N GLU A 28 -4.87 11.87 -5.40
CA GLU A 28 -3.50 11.87 -5.90
C GLU A 28 -2.65 10.79 -5.25
N ARG A 29 -2.84 10.54 -3.94
CA ARG A 29 -2.20 9.42 -3.25
C ARG A 29 -2.57 8.09 -3.89
N LEU A 30 -3.85 7.90 -4.23
CA LEU A 30 -4.34 6.73 -4.94
C LEU A 30 -3.68 6.56 -6.32
N ARG A 31 -3.57 7.64 -7.09
CA ARG A 31 -2.92 7.62 -8.41
C ARG A 31 -1.45 7.18 -8.31
N ILE A 32 -0.71 7.74 -7.35
CA ILE A 32 0.70 7.41 -7.13
C ILE A 32 0.87 5.96 -6.68
N ALA A 33 0.01 5.46 -5.78
CA ALA A 33 0.02 4.06 -5.33
C ALA A 33 -0.10 3.10 -6.51
N LYS A 34 -1.03 3.41 -7.42
CA LYS A 34 -1.27 2.64 -8.64
C LYS A 34 -0.06 2.63 -9.58
N ASP A 35 0.48 3.81 -9.90
CA ASP A 35 1.63 3.93 -10.78
C ASP A 35 2.85 3.15 -10.22
N LEU A 36 2.97 3.13 -8.89
CA LEU A 36 4.05 2.44 -8.21
C LEU A 36 3.87 0.91 -8.21
N HIS A 37 2.69 0.40 -7.88
CA HIS A 37 2.39 -1.04 -7.87
C HIS A 37 2.43 -1.64 -9.28
N ASP A 38 1.63 -1.07 -10.20
CA ASP A 38 1.43 -1.63 -11.54
C ASP A 38 2.62 -1.34 -12.45
N GLY A 39 3.22 -0.14 -12.31
CA GLY A 39 4.39 0.26 -13.09
C GLY A 39 5.67 -0.33 -12.52
N LEU A 40 6.12 0.21 -11.39
CA LEU A 40 7.45 -0.11 -10.84
C LEU A 40 7.50 -1.51 -10.21
N GLY A 41 6.45 -1.94 -9.50
CA GLY A 41 6.35 -3.27 -8.91
C GLY A 41 6.36 -4.39 -9.96
N GLY A 42 5.60 -4.21 -11.05
CA GLY A 42 5.59 -5.14 -12.18
C GLY A 42 6.95 -5.21 -12.90
N LEU A 43 7.59 -4.06 -13.13
CA LEU A 43 8.93 -3.98 -13.72
C LEU A 43 9.97 -4.70 -12.86
N LEU A 44 9.98 -4.47 -11.55
CA LEU A 44 10.92 -5.11 -10.63
C LEU A 44 10.71 -6.63 -10.55
N THR A 45 9.45 -7.08 -10.56
CA THR A 45 9.12 -8.51 -10.61
C THR A 45 9.67 -9.16 -11.89
N THR A 46 9.53 -8.47 -13.03
CA THR A 46 10.07 -8.92 -14.32
C THR A 46 11.60 -8.96 -14.30
N ILE A 47 12.25 -7.92 -13.78
CA ILE A 47 13.72 -7.87 -13.62
C ILE A 47 14.20 -9.03 -12.73
N LYS A 48 13.55 -9.27 -11.59
CA LYS A 48 13.86 -10.37 -10.68
C LYS A 48 13.74 -11.73 -11.39
N ALA A 49 12.68 -11.92 -12.16
CA ALA A 49 12.46 -13.16 -12.91
C ALA A 49 13.56 -13.40 -13.95
N HIS A 50 13.90 -12.39 -14.76
CA HIS A 50 15.00 -12.50 -15.74
C HIS A 50 16.34 -12.75 -15.05
N PHE A 51 16.64 -12.03 -13.96
CA PHE A 51 17.88 -12.20 -13.22
C PHE A 51 17.99 -13.58 -12.58
N SER A 52 16.89 -14.12 -12.08
CA SER A 52 16.80 -15.50 -11.53
C SER A 52 16.98 -16.56 -12.63
N SER A 53 16.48 -16.33 -13.84
CA SER A 53 16.66 -17.25 -14.97
C SER A 53 18.12 -17.33 -15.43
N ILE A 54 18.87 -16.23 -15.39
CA ILE A 54 20.30 -16.23 -15.74
C ILE A 54 21.11 -17.14 -14.81
N GLN A 55 20.79 -17.20 -13.51
CA GLN A 55 21.42 -18.13 -12.56
C GLN A 55 21.16 -19.59 -12.94
N LYS A 56 19.95 -19.91 -13.42
CA LYS A 56 19.60 -21.27 -13.82
C LYS A 56 20.37 -21.73 -15.07
N GLU A 57 20.69 -20.82 -15.98
CA GLU A 57 21.46 -21.13 -17.19
C GLU A 57 22.98 -21.17 -16.96
N ILE A 58 23.49 -20.38 -16.00
CA ILE A 58 24.93 -20.31 -15.69
C ILE A 58 25.15 -20.69 -14.23
N GLN A 59 25.29 -21.99 -13.98
CA GLN A 59 25.45 -22.60 -12.64
C GLN A 59 26.68 -22.07 -11.87
N GLN A 60 27.66 -21.47 -12.55
CA GLN A 60 28.86 -20.88 -11.96
C GLN A 60 28.64 -19.49 -11.32
N LEU A 61 27.45 -18.87 -11.49
CA LEU A 61 27.12 -17.55 -10.91
C LEU A 61 26.96 -17.55 -9.40
N GLU A 62 26.63 -18.69 -8.76
CA GLU A 62 26.52 -18.77 -7.30
C GLU A 62 27.83 -18.44 -6.59
N ASN A 63 28.98 -18.70 -7.24
CA ASN A 63 30.31 -18.37 -6.73
C ASN A 63 30.68 -16.90 -6.94
N LEU A 64 29.91 -16.15 -7.73
CA LEU A 64 30.11 -14.72 -7.93
C LEU A 64 29.31 -13.96 -6.87
N ASN A 65 30.03 -13.45 -5.86
CA ASN A 65 29.50 -12.61 -4.79
C ASN A 65 28.64 -11.43 -5.30
N PHE A 66 28.86 -10.97 -6.53
CA PHE A 66 28.06 -9.94 -7.19
C PHE A 66 26.62 -10.37 -7.50
N TYR A 67 26.37 -11.62 -7.91
CA TYR A 67 25.03 -12.09 -8.24
C TYR A 67 24.12 -12.02 -7.00
N ASN A 68 24.57 -12.61 -5.90
CA ASN A 68 23.83 -12.63 -4.63
C ASN A 68 23.59 -11.21 -4.08
N LYS A 69 24.56 -10.30 -4.23
CA LYS A 69 24.39 -8.89 -3.85
C LYS A 69 23.34 -8.19 -4.70
N THR A 70 23.38 -8.34 -6.02
CA THR A 70 22.39 -7.73 -6.92
C THR A 70 20.99 -8.30 -6.67
N ASN A 71 20.87 -9.62 -6.46
CA ASN A 71 19.57 -10.23 -6.16
C ASN A 71 18.96 -9.66 -4.87
N LYS A 72 19.78 -9.49 -3.82
CA LYS A 72 19.35 -8.82 -2.58
C LYS A 72 18.90 -7.38 -2.81
N LEU A 73 19.64 -6.60 -3.61
CA LEU A 73 19.25 -5.22 -3.94
C LEU A 73 17.92 -5.17 -4.71
N ILE A 74 17.65 -6.12 -5.60
CA ILE A 74 16.37 -6.22 -6.30
C ILE A 74 15.25 -6.54 -5.31
N ASP A 75 15.48 -7.46 -4.37
CA ASP A 75 14.52 -7.79 -3.31
C ASP A 75 14.22 -6.59 -2.41
N GLU A 76 15.24 -5.88 -1.95
CA GLU A 76 15.11 -4.65 -1.17
C GLU A 76 14.32 -3.58 -1.94
N ALA A 77 14.60 -3.41 -3.24
CA ALA A 77 13.84 -2.49 -4.09
C ALA A 77 12.36 -2.91 -4.21
N CYS A 78 12.07 -4.20 -4.38
CA CYS A 78 10.70 -4.70 -4.43
C CYS A 78 9.94 -4.43 -3.12
N ILE A 79 10.62 -4.63 -1.98
CA ILE A 79 10.06 -4.38 -0.65
C ILE A 79 9.79 -2.89 -0.47
N GLU A 80 10.72 -2.01 -0.86
CA GLU A 80 10.54 -0.55 -0.73
C GLU A 80 9.41 -0.01 -1.61
N VAL A 81 9.28 -0.49 -2.85
CA VAL A 81 8.18 -0.13 -3.74
C VAL A 81 6.84 -0.56 -3.17
N ARG A 82 6.74 -1.80 -2.67
CA ARG A 82 5.55 -2.28 -1.98
C ARG A 82 5.26 -1.46 -0.73
N ARG A 83 6.28 -1.12 0.07
CA ARG A 83 6.14 -0.30 1.27
C ARG A 83 5.56 1.08 0.95
N ILE A 84 6.12 1.78 -0.04
CA ILE A 84 5.65 3.12 -0.43
C ILE A 84 4.25 3.04 -1.02
N ALA A 85 3.92 2.01 -1.81
CA ALA A 85 2.57 1.79 -2.33
C ALA A 85 1.58 1.53 -1.19
N HIS A 86 2.00 0.76 -0.17
CA HIS A 86 1.22 0.50 1.03
C HIS A 86 0.97 1.73 1.88
N ASP A 87 1.93 2.64 2.00
CA ASP A 87 1.73 3.90 2.72
C ASP A 87 0.69 4.81 2.02
N MET A 88 0.25 4.43 0.81
CA MET A 88 -0.75 5.11 -0.02
C MET A 88 -2.08 4.33 -0.12
N VAL A 89 -2.30 3.44 0.85
CA VAL A 89 -3.47 2.65 1.32
C VAL A 89 -4.78 2.53 0.55
N PRO A 90 -5.59 3.55 0.21
CA PRO A 90 -6.97 3.21 -0.18
C PRO A 90 -7.05 2.49 -1.52
N TYR A 91 -5.92 2.26 -2.19
CA TYR A 91 -5.81 1.50 -3.44
C TYR A 91 -5.84 -0.02 -3.25
N SER A 92 -5.16 -0.60 -2.25
CA SER A 92 -5.13 -2.07 -2.06
C SER A 92 -6.52 -2.62 -1.74
N ILE A 93 -7.31 -1.87 -0.97
CA ILE A 93 -8.71 -2.21 -0.66
C ILE A 93 -9.59 -2.14 -1.92
N LYS A 94 -9.31 -1.21 -2.83
CA LYS A 94 -10.10 -1.01 -4.04
C LYS A 94 -9.80 -2.05 -5.12
N LEU A 95 -8.57 -2.57 -5.16
CA LEU A 95 -8.14 -3.64 -6.07
C LEU A 95 -8.49 -5.04 -5.57
N ASN A 96 -8.12 -5.35 -4.33
CA ASN A 96 -8.09 -6.71 -3.80
C ASN A 96 -9.11 -6.93 -2.66
N GLY A 97 -9.94 -5.92 -2.36
CA GLY A 97 -10.81 -5.94 -1.19
C GLY A 97 -10.04 -5.76 0.12
N LEU A 98 -10.77 -5.70 1.23
CA LEU A 98 -10.18 -5.52 2.55
C LEU A 98 -9.24 -6.68 2.93
N THR A 99 -9.59 -7.91 2.59
CA THR A 99 -8.80 -9.12 2.88
C THR A 99 -7.41 -9.04 2.24
N GLY A 100 -7.33 -8.84 0.92
CA GLY A 100 -6.04 -8.75 0.24
C GLY A 100 -5.20 -7.57 0.74
N ALA A 101 -5.84 -6.43 1.03
CA ALA A 101 -5.14 -5.30 1.63
C ALA A 101 -4.51 -5.64 2.99
N LEU A 102 -5.20 -6.42 3.83
CA LEU A 102 -4.67 -6.87 5.12
C LEU A 102 -3.54 -7.89 4.97
N GLU A 103 -3.61 -8.79 3.98
CA GLU A 103 -2.54 -9.72 3.64
C GLU A 103 -1.28 -8.96 3.20
N ASP A 104 -1.42 -7.98 2.32
CA ASP A 104 -0.30 -7.15 1.90
C ASP A 104 0.28 -6.33 3.08
N LEU A 105 -0.58 -5.91 4.02
CA LEU A 105 -0.15 -5.23 5.25
C LEU A 105 0.66 -6.16 6.16
N LYS A 106 0.23 -7.42 6.29
CA LYS A 106 0.98 -8.47 7.00
C LYS A 106 2.35 -8.67 6.35
N GLU A 107 2.41 -8.88 5.03
CA GLU A 107 3.69 -9.04 4.32
C GLU A 107 4.61 -7.84 4.56
N GLY A 108 4.09 -6.61 4.53
CA GLY A 108 4.84 -5.40 4.80
C GLY A 108 5.30 -5.24 6.27
N ILE A 109 4.69 -5.95 7.21
CA ILE A 109 5.14 -6.04 8.61
C ILE A 109 6.23 -7.11 8.74
N GLU A 110 6.01 -8.29 8.18
CA GLU A 110 6.97 -9.41 8.19
C GLU A 110 8.27 -9.07 7.46
N ALA A 111 8.19 -8.33 6.34
CA ALA A 111 9.37 -7.84 5.61
C ALA A 111 10.27 -6.92 6.46
N ARG A 112 9.76 -6.36 7.56
CA ARG A 112 10.55 -5.57 8.52
C ARG A 112 11.07 -6.40 9.70
N GLY A 113 10.93 -7.73 9.64
CA GLY A 113 11.37 -8.65 10.68
C GLY A 113 10.45 -8.72 11.90
N LEU A 114 9.22 -8.21 11.79
CA LEU A 114 8.21 -8.30 12.86
C LEU A 114 7.29 -9.49 12.57
N PRO A 115 7.21 -10.49 13.47
CA PRO A 115 6.26 -11.59 13.30
C PRO A 115 4.83 -11.05 13.37
N CYS A 116 3.99 -11.45 12.42
CA CYS A 116 2.61 -11.00 12.30
C CYS A 116 1.71 -12.15 11.89
N ASP A 117 0.80 -12.56 12.76
CA ASP A 117 -0.27 -13.50 12.40
C ASP A 117 -1.51 -12.72 11.98
N LEU A 118 -2.15 -13.18 10.91
CA LEU A 118 -3.38 -12.60 10.37
C LEU A 118 -4.38 -13.73 10.16
N ASP A 119 -5.44 -13.72 10.98
CA ASP A 119 -6.54 -14.66 10.87
C ASP A 119 -7.81 -13.92 10.44
N ILE A 120 -8.37 -14.33 9.30
CA ILE A 120 -9.57 -13.74 8.72
C ILE A 120 -10.65 -14.82 8.61
N PHE A 121 -11.76 -14.62 9.32
CA PHE A 121 -12.88 -15.56 9.36
C PHE A 121 -14.12 -14.97 8.69
N ASN A 122 -14.85 -15.79 7.93
CA ASN A 122 -16.15 -15.44 7.31
C ASN A 122 -16.14 -14.19 6.42
N ALA A 123 -15.00 -13.83 5.82
CA ALA A 123 -14.87 -12.63 4.98
C ALA A 123 -15.83 -12.62 3.78
N GLU A 124 -16.16 -13.78 3.23
CA GLU A 124 -17.06 -13.93 2.07
C GLU A 124 -18.51 -13.52 2.38
N ASN A 125 -18.91 -13.52 3.66
CA ASN A 125 -20.28 -13.25 4.08
C ASN A 125 -20.52 -11.80 4.51
N VAL A 126 -19.54 -10.91 4.39
CA VAL A 126 -19.61 -9.54 4.90
C VAL A 126 -19.44 -8.53 3.76
N GLN A 127 -20.53 -7.86 3.39
CA GLN A 127 -20.50 -6.75 2.44
C GLN A 127 -20.23 -5.44 3.20
N LEU A 128 -18.99 -4.94 3.13
CA LEU A 128 -18.62 -3.65 3.72
C LEU A 128 -18.67 -2.53 2.67
N SER A 129 -19.10 -1.34 3.09
CA SER A 129 -18.94 -0.15 2.24
C SER A 129 -17.45 0.21 2.11
N GLU A 130 -17.06 0.80 0.98
CA GLU A 130 -15.66 1.24 0.74
C GLU A 130 -15.15 2.14 1.87
N GLN A 131 -15.99 3.03 2.39
CA GLN A 131 -15.68 3.87 3.55
C GLN A 131 -15.37 3.06 4.81
N THR A 132 -16.16 2.03 5.10
CA THR A 132 -15.98 1.19 6.29
C THR A 132 -14.72 0.34 6.17
N SER A 133 -14.48 -0.26 5.00
CA SER A 133 -13.26 -1.03 4.71
C SER A 133 -12.01 -0.16 4.88
N ASN A 134 -12.02 1.05 4.31
CA ASN A 134 -10.94 2.02 4.48
C ASN A 134 -10.72 2.41 5.94
N MET A 135 -11.79 2.58 6.72
CA MET A 135 -11.69 2.94 8.14
C MET A 135 -11.12 1.80 8.99
N ILE A 136 -11.56 0.56 8.76
CA ILE A 136 -11.04 -0.64 9.45
C ILE A 136 -9.56 -0.79 9.17
N TYR A 137 -9.17 -0.77 7.88
CA TYR A 137 -7.78 -0.89 7.50
C TYR A 137 -6.92 0.21 8.13
N ARG A 138 -7.33 1.48 8.04
CA ARG A 138 -6.57 2.62 8.60
C ARG A 138 -6.40 2.48 10.12
N THR A 139 -7.38 1.90 10.80
CA THR A 139 -7.30 1.65 12.24
C THR A 139 -6.23 0.60 12.54
N ILE A 140 -6.24 -0.52 11.82
CA ILE A 140 -5.24 -1.60 11.96
C ILE A 140 -3.84 -1.08 11.61
N GLN A 141 -3.71 -0.37 10.49
CA GLN A 141 -2.44 0.22 10.06
C GLN A 141 -1.85 1.18 11.10
N LYS A 142 -2.68 2.03 11.73
CA LYS A 142 -2.25 2.99 12.76
C LYS A 142 -1.98 2.34 14.12
N SER A 143 -2.58 1.19 14.40
CA SER A 143 -2.32 0.42 15.62
C SER A 143 -0.95 -0.26 15.63
N ARG A 144 -0.22 -0.17 14.51
CA ARG A 144 1.17 -0.63 14.42
C ARG A 144 2.03 0.05 15.49
N PRO A 145 2.83 -0.71 16.27
CA PRO A 145 3.76 -0.11 17.22
C PRO A 145 4.74 0.81 16.47
N MET A 146 4.80 2.08 16.88
CA MET A 146 5.87 2.99 16.45
C MET A 146 7.20 2.43 16.95
N GLN A 147 8.11 2.14 16.03
CA GLN A 147 9.55 2.13 16.34
C GLN A 147 10.07 3.56 16.20
#